data_AF-A0A7K3RYB9-F1
#
_entry.id   AF-A0A7K3RYB9-F1
#
_cell.length_a   1.000
_cell.length_b   1.000
_cell.length_c   1.000
_cell.angle_alpha   90.00
_cell.angle_beta   90.00
_cell.angle_gamma   90.00
#
_symmetry.space_group_name_H-M   'P 1'
#
loop_
_entity.id
_entity.type
_entity.pdbx_description
1 polymer ?
#
loop_
_entity_poly.entity_id
_entity_poly.type
_entity_poly.pdbx_seq_one_letter_code
_entity_poly.pdbx_strand_id
1 'polypeptide(L)'
;EVFGAAGLVVRWSGTEELLRLLEGLEGQLTATLHGTDADRTAAPRLLPVLEERAGRVLWGGWPTGVEVCHAMVHGGPWPATSSPATTSVGTLAVERWLRPVCYQSFPDALLPAELRTRAAAG
;
A
#
# COMPACT_ATOMS: atom_id res chain seq x y z
N GLU A 1 4.99 -18.46 3.95
CA GLU A 1 6.18 -18.15 3.11
C GLU A 1 7.22 -19.24 3.29
N VAL A 2 7.96 -19.61 2.23
CA VAL A 2 9.21 -20.38 2.31
C VAL A 2 10.32 -19.49 1.78
N PHE A 3 11.22 -19.03 2.65
CA PHE A 3 12.26 -18.07 2.26
C PHE A 3 13.40 -18.78 1.48
N GLY A 4 13.36 -18.68 0.15
CA GLY A 4 14.35 -19.32 -0.75
C GLY A 4 13.87 -19.40 -2.19
N ALA A 5 14.62 -20.11 -3.04
CA ALA A 5 14.29 -20.33 -4.44
C ALA A 5 13.18 -21.40 -4.60
N ALA A 6 11.96 -21.07 -4.18
CA ALA A 6 10.79 -21.91 -4.25
C ALA A 6 9.59 -21.15 -4.84
N GLY A 7 8.70 -21.86 -5.53
CA GLY A 7 7.47 -21.30 -6.09
C GLY A 7 6.35 -22.34 -6.06
N LEU A 8 5.11 -21.87 -5.92
CA LEU A 8 3.91 -22.70 -5.98
C LEU A 8 3.03 -22.22 -7.13
N VAL A 9 2.63 -23.15 -7.99
CA VAL A 9 1.62 -22.91 -9.02
C VAL A 9 0.32 -23.56 -8.57
N VAL A 10 -0.70 -22.75 -8.38
CA VAL A 10 -2.06 -23.21 -8.07
C VAL A 10 -2.89 -23.09 -9.35
N ARG A 11 -3.60 -24.16 -9.71
CA ARG A 11 -4.54 -24.17 -10.84
C ARG A 11 -5.95 -24.04 -10.29
N TRP A 12 -6.79 -23.28 -10.99
CA TRP A 12 -8.19 -23.07 -10.65
C TRP A 12 -9.04 -23.13 -11.93
N SER A 13 -10.35 -23.18 -11.76
CA SER A 13 -11.36 -23.27 -12.82
C SER A 13 -12.25 -22.01 -12.81
N GLY A 14 -11.88 -21.04 -13.64
CA GLY A 14 -12.66 -19.82 -13.86
C GLY A 14 -12.59 -18.77 -12.76
N THR A 15 -13.22 -17.62 -13.01
CA THR A 15 -13.06 -16.42 -12.16
C THR A 15 -13.66 -16.57 -10.76
N GLU A 16 -14.76 -17.31 -10.59
CA GLU A 16 -15.39 -17.49 -9.28
C GLU A 16 -14.54 -18.30 -8.30
N GLU A 17 -13.85 -19.34 -8.79
CA GLU A 17 -12.93 -20.10 -7.95
C GLU A 17 -11.70 -19.26 -7.60
N LEU A 18 -11.17 -18.51 -8.55
CA LEU A 18 -10.07 -17.58 -8.29
C LEU A 18 -10.43 -16.57 -7.20
N LEU A 19 -11.62 -15.96 -7.27
CA LEU A 19 -12.09 -15.01 -6.25
C LEU A 19 -12.12 -15.64 -4.85
N ARG A 20 -12.70 -16.83 -4.71
CA ARG A 20 -12.72 -17.54 -3.41
C ARG A 20 -11.31 -17.86 -2.90
N LEU A 21 -10.38 -18.23 -3.78
CA LEU A 21 -8.99 -18.48 -3.40
C LEU A 21 -8.30 -17.19 -2.92
N LEU A 22 -8.51 -16.07 -3.62
CA LEU A 22 -7.96 -14.76 -3.26
C LEU A 22 -8.55 -14.22 -1.95
N GLU A 23 -9.85 -14.44 -1.71
CA GLU A 23 -10.52 -14.09 -0.46
C GLU A 23 -9.93 -14.84 0.74
N GLY A 24 -9.39 -16.05 0.54
CA GLY A 24 -8.73 -16.82 1.58
C GLY A 24 -7.28 -16.41 1.89
N LEU A 25 -6.70 -15.49 1.12
CA LEU A 25 -5.33 -15.05 1.34
C LEU A 25 -5.22 -14.15 2.57
N GLU A 26 -4.11 -14.30 3.30
CA GLU A 26 -3.68 -13.33 4.29
C GLU A 26 -3.09 -12.08 3.62
N GLY A 27 -2.79 -11.04 4.41
CA GLY A 27 -2.16 -9.82 3.90
C GLY A 27 -0.80 -10.04 3.24
N GLN A 28 -0.59 -9.38 2.10
CA GLN A 28 0.60 -9.48 1.25
C GLN A 28 1.27 -8.11 1.08
N LEU A 29 2.58 -8.10 0.83
CA LEU A 29 3.27 -6.87 0.40
C LEU A 29 2.80 -6.44 -0.99
N THR A 30 2.58 -7.41 -1.88
CA THR A 30 2.22 -7.17 -3.26
C THR A 30 1.21 -8.18 -3.78
N ALA A 31 0.35 -7.74 -4.69
CA ALA A 31 -0.42 -8.61 -5.58
C ALA A 31 -0.12 -8.21 -7.02
N THR A 32 -0.02 -9.18 -7.93
CA THR A 32 0.30 -8.93 -9.34
C THR A 32 -0.72 -9.61 -10.22
N LEU A 33 -1.29 -8.85 -11.15
CA LEU A 33 -2.12 -9.37 -12.24
C LEU A 33 -1.28 -9.40 -13.52
N HIS A 34 -1.20 -10.59 -14.13
CA HIS A 34 -0.75 -10.73 -15.50
C HIS A 34 -1.95 -11.04 -16.37
N GLY A 35 -2.17 -10.23 -17.39
CA GLY A 35 -3.26 -10.37 -18.33
C GLY A 35 -3.00 -9.58 -19.61
N THR A 36 -3.80 -9.87 -20.62
CA THR A 36 -3.82 -9.16 -21.90
C THR A 36 -4.97 -8.15 -21.94
N ASP A 37 -5.13 -7.43 -23.04
CA ASP A 37 -6.26 -6.51 -23.21
C ASP A 37 -7.62 -7.22 -23.15
N ALA A 38 -7.68 -8.50 -23.54
CA ALA A 38 -8.90 -9.30 -23.43
C ALA A 38 -9.33 -9.54 -21.96
N ASP A 39 -8.35 -9.60 -21.05
CA ASP A 39 -8.55 -9.91 -19.63
C ASP A 39 -8.93 -8.67 -18.80
N ARG A 40 -8.87 -7.47 -19.40
CA ARG A 40 -9.25 -6.21 -18.73
C ARG A 40 -10.69 -6.21 -18.24
N THR A 41 -11.56 -7.03 -18.81
CA THR A 41 -12.95 -7.17 -18.35
C THR A 41 -13.08 -7.94 -17.04
N ALA A 42 -12.13 -8.84 -16.75
CA ALA A 42 -12.08 -9.60 -15.51
C ALA A 42 -11.35 -8.83 -14.38
N ALA A 43 -10.38 -7.97 -14.72
CA ALA A 43 -9.58 -7.24 -13.75
C ALA A 43 -10.41 -6.43 -12.72
N PRO A 44 -11.46 -5.66 -13.10
CA PRO A 44 -12.30 -4.94 -12.13
C PRO A 44 -12.99 -5.84 -11.10
N ARG A 45 -13.18 -7.12 -11.40
CA ARG A 45 -13.74 -8.09 -10.45
C ARG A 45 -12.70 -8.53 -9.41
N LEU A 46 -11.43 -8.57 -9.79
CA LEU A 46 -10.32 -9.01 -8.95
C LEU A 46 -9.71 -7.87 -8.13
N LEU A 47 -9.69 -6.64 -8.67
CA LEU A 47 -9.03 -5.51 -8.01
C LEU A 47 -9.51 -5.25 -6.58
N PRO A 48 -10.82 -5.26 -6.26
CA PRO A 48 -11.27 -5.01 -4.89
C PRO A 48 -10.67 -5.99 -3.87
N VAL A 49 -10.66 -7.30 -4.18
CA VAL A 49 -10.03 -8.28 -3.27
C VAL A 49 -8.53 -8.09 -3.21
N LEU A 50 -7.85 -7.74 -4.30
CA LEU A 50 -6.41 -7.51 -4.26
C LEU A 50 -6.02 -6.26 -3.46
N GLU A 51 -6.83 -5.20 -3.51
CA GLU A 51 -6.67 -3.97 -2.72
C GLU A 51 -6.87 -4.24 -1.22
N GLU A 52 -7.81 -5.12 -0.85
CA GLU A 52 -7.98 -5.57 0.53
C GLU A 52 -6.85 -6.46 1.03
N ARG A 53 -6.12 -7.13 0.13
CA ARG A 53 -5.07 -8.10 0.48
C ARG A 53 -3.65 -7.55 0.37
N ALA A 54 -3.37 -6.52 -0.43
CA ALA A 54 -2.01 -6.08 -0.70
C ALA A 54 -1.80 -4.57 -0.58
N GLY A 55 -0.63 -4.15 -0.10
CA GLY A 55 -0.25 -2.74 -0.10
C GLY A 55 0.09 -2.18 -1.47
N ARG A 56 0.55 -3.03 -2.40
CA ARG A 56 0.90 -2.63 -3.77
C ARG A 56 0.39 -3.63 -4.81
N VAL A 57 -0.44 -3.14 -5.72
CA VAL A 57 -1.01 -3.94 -6.82
C VAL A 57 -0.29 -3.60 -8.13
N LEU A 58 0.14 -4.61 -8.87
CA LEU A 58 0.88 -4.47 -10.13
C LEU A 58 0.10 -5.08 -11.31
N TRP A 59 0.30 -4.52 -12.51
CA TRP A 59 -0.19 -5.07 -13.77
C TRP A 59 0.96 -5.36 -14.73
N GLY A 60 1.09 -6.61 -15.18
CA GLY A 60 2.01 -7.02 -16.25
C GLY A 60 3.50 -7.00 -15.91
N GLY A 61 3.88 -6.66 -14.68
CA GLY A 61 5.27 -6.64 -14.19
C GLY A 61 5.52 -7.69 -13.10
N TRP A 62 6.73 -7.72 -12.54
CA TRP A 62 7.07 -8.60 -11.41
C TRP A 62 7.24 -7.80 -10.12
N PRO A 63 6.86 -8.34 -8.95
CA PRO A 63 6.78 -7.58 -7.70
C PRO A 63 8.13 -7.27 -7.03
N THR A 64 9.23 -7.83 -7.54
CA THR A 64 10.56 -7.80 -6.93
C THR A 64 11.16 -6.41 -6.83
N GLY A 65 10.92 -5.56 -7.84
CA GLY A 65 11.36 -4.17 -7.83
C GLY A 65 10.55 -3.32 -6.84
N VAL A 66 11.24 -2.53 -6.02
CA VAL A 66 10.65 -1.55 -5.11
C VAL A 66 11.27 -0.19 -5.41
N GLU A 67 10.52 0.66 -6.11
CA GLU A 67 10.93 2.04 -6.40
C GLU A 67 10.90 2.92 -5.14
N VAL A 68 11.90 3.80 -4.99
CA VAL A 68 11.92 4.80 -3.91
C VAL A 68 11.32 6.10 -4.42
N CYS A 69 9.99 6.21 -4.36
CA CYS A 69 9.25 7.38 -4.87
C CYS A 69 8.19 7.86 -3.87
N HIS A 70 7.51 8.97 -4.21
CA HIS A 70 6.47 9.57 -3.35
C HIS A 70 5.22 8.71 -3.20
N ALA A 71 4.88 7.91 -4.22
CA ALA A 71 3.67 7.09 -4.27
C ALA A 71 3.85 5.66 -3.73
N MET A 72 5.06 5.31 -3.27
CA MET A 72 5.37 3.93 -2.87
C MET A 72 4.61 3.50 -1.61
N VAL A 73 4.01 2.30 -1.68
CA VAL A 73 3.45 1.58 -0.54
C VAL A 73 4.20 0.25 -0.39
N HIS A 74 5.15 0.21 0.54
CA HIS A 74 5.85 -1.01 0.95
C HIS A 74 5.37 -1.42 2.35
N GLY A 75 4.33 -2.26 2.33
CA GLY A 75 3.51 -2.65 3.47
C GLY A 75 2.26 -3.38 2.97
N GLY A 76 1.18 -3.36 3.74
CA GLY A 76 -0.08 -4.05 3.43
C GLY A 76 -0.81 -4.52 4.70
N PRO A 77 -1.90 -5.28 4.58
CA PRO A 77 -2.54 -5.92 5.72
C PRO A 77 -1.59 -6.90 6.44
N TRP A 78 -1.86 -7.21 7.71
CA TRP A 78 -1.15 -8.28 8.41
C TRP A 78 -1.30 -9.62 7.64
N PRO A 79 -0.24 -10.44 7.50
CA PRO A 79 1.09 -10.35 8.12
C PRO A 79 2.15 -9.55 7.35
N ALA A 80 1.82 -8.89 6.25
CA ALA A 80 2.81 -8.12 5.48
C ALA A 80 3.45 -6.98 6.29
N THR A 81 2.70 -6.35 7.19
CA THR A 81 3.21 -5.41 8.19
C THR A 81 2.32 -5.42 9.44
N SER A 82 2.87 -4.99 10.56
CA SER A 82 2.13 -4.75 11.81
C SER A 82 1.43 -3.37 11.84
N SER A 83 1.63 -2.52 10.82
CA SER A 83 1.01 -1.19 10.72
C SER A 83 0.51 -0.92 9.29
N PRO A 84 -0.68 -1.42 8.92
CA PRO A 84 -1.18 -1.41 7.54
C PRO A 84 -1.50 -0.01 6.99
N ALA A 85 -1.70 0.98 7.87
CA ALA A 85 -1.98 2.36 7.48
C ALA A 85 -0.72 3.15 7.06
N THR A 86 0.45 2.50 6.93
CA THR A 86 1.73 3.16 6.69
C THR A 86 2.54 2.48 5.59
N THR A 87 3.59 3.16 5.11
CA THR A 87 4.61 2.57 4.24
C THR A 87 5.98 2.62 4.92
N SER A 88 6.83 1.63 4.65
CA SER A 88 8.22 1.61 5.13
C SER A 88 9.23 2.13 4.11
N VAL A 89 8.83 2.30 2.84
CA VAL A 89 9.66 2.84 1.73
C VAL A 89 8.92 3.99 1.04
N GLY A 90 9.66 4.96 0.52
CA GLY A 90 9.10 6.17 -0.09
C GLY A 90 8.95 7.31 0.91
N THR A 91 8.57 8.49 0.43
CA THR A 91 8.62 9.70 1.27
C THR A 91 7.61 9.70 2.42
N LEU A 92 6.47 9.04 2.24
CA LEU A 92 5.45 8.90 3.30
C LEU A 92 5.93 8.04 4.48
N ALA A 93 7.07 7.32 4.35
CA ALA A 93 7.62 6.53 5.43
C ALA A 93 8.06 7.35 6.65
N VAL A 94 8.25 8.68 6.48
CA VAL A 94 8.55 9.61 7.58
C VAL A 94 7.39 9.74 8.57
N GLU A 95 6.14 9.57 8.10
CA GLU A 95 4.94 9.77 8.93
C GLU A 95 4.86 8.79 10.11
N ARG A 96 5.52 7.64 10.00
CA ARG A 96 5.65 6.64 11.09
C ARG A 96 6.34 7.17 12.34
N TRP A 97 7.09 8.27 12.21
CA TRP A 97 7.89 8.86 13.29
C TRP A 97 7.34 10.20 13.75
N LEU A 98 6.17 10.60 13.25
CA LEU A 98 5.51 11.86 13.57
C LEU A 98 4.24 11.59 14.38
N ARG A 99 3.84 12.58 15.20
CA ARG A 99 2.51 12.64 15.80
C ARG A 99 1.95 14.05 15.75
N PRO A 100 0.66 14.24 15.46
CA PRO A 100 0.06 15.57 15.52
C PRO A 100 -0.06 16.08 16.96
N VAL A 101 0.00 17.40 17.10
CA VAL A 101 -0.31 18.15 18.33
C VAL A 101 -1.17 19.35 17.93
N CYS A 102 -2.30 19.55 18.63
CA CYS A 102 -3.18 20.69 18.42
C CYS A 102 -2.91 21.77 19.48
N TYR A 103 -2.84 23.02 19.05
CA TYR A 103 -2.72 24.20 19.92
C TYR A 103 -3.98 25.06 19.75
N GLN A 104 -4.73 25.27 20.83
CA GLN A 104 -5.98 26.03 20.80
C GLN A 104 -5.87 27.28 21.68
N SER A 105 -6.21 28.45 21.11
CA SER A 105 -6.19 29.75 21.80
C SER A 105 -4.81 30.15 22.37
N PHE A 106 -3.71 29.63 21.80
CA PHE A 106 -2.36 29.98 22.21
C PHE A 106 -1.97 31.38 21.72
N PRO A 107 -1.29 32.20 22.54
CA PRO A 107 -0.62 33.40 22.05
C PRO A 107 0.41 33.05 20.97
N ASP A 108 0.46 33.82 19.88
CA ASP A 108 1.33 33.56 18.72
C ASP A 108 2.82 33.37 19.11
N ALA A 109 3.33 34.20 20.04
CA ALA A 109 4.70 34.12 20.53
C ALA A 109 5.07 32.78 21.20
N LEU A 110 4.07 32.00 21.64
CA LEU A 110 4.27 30.69 22.28
C LEU A 110 4.09 29.51 21.32
N LEU A 111 3.62 29.75 20.09
CA LEU A 111 3.50 28.69 19.08
C LEU A 111 4.89 28.26 18.58
N PRO A 112 5.04 27.01 18.08
CA PRO A 112 6.16 26.62 17.23
C PRO A 112 6.30 27.58 16.04
N ALA A 113 7.54 27.82 15.59
CA ALA A 113 7.82 28.82 14.56
C ALA A 113 7.05 28.57 13.24
N GLU A 114 6.81 27.30 12.93
CA GLU A 114 6.08 26.83 11.74
C GLU A 114 4.58 27.17 11.80
N LEU A 115 4.03 27.42 12.99
CA LEU A 115 2.60 27.70 13.21
C LEU A 115 2.32 29.18 13.51
N ARG A 116 3.36 30.01 13.64
CA ARG A 116 3.19 31.46 13.88
C ARG A 116 2.66 32.15 12.64
N THR A 117 1.87 33.20 12.85
CA THR A 117 1.42 34.08 11.77
C THR A 117 2.63 34.75 11.13
N ARG A 118 2.98 34.35 9.91
CA ARG A 118 3.95 35.10 9.10
C ARG A 118 3.32 36.43 8.70
N ALA A 119 4.03 37.55 8.95
CA ALA A 119 3.74 38.77 8.20
C ALA A 119 3.92 38.44 6.71
N ALA A 120 2.91 38.75 5.89
CA ALA A 120 2.88 38.38 4.48
C ALA A 120 4.20 38.74 3.77
N ALA A 121 4.93 37.74 3.32
CA ALA A 121 5.91 37.91 2.26
C ALA A 121 5.12 37.84 0.94
N GLY A 122 5.23 38.89 0.13
CA GLY A 122 4.63 38.97 -1.20
C GLY A 122 5.19 37.95 -2.18
#